data_AF-C5IAQ4-F1
#
_entry.id   AF-C5IAQ4-F1
#
_cell.length_a   1.000
_cell.length_b   1.000
_cell.length_c   1.000
_cell.angle_alpha   90.00
_cell.angle_beta   90.00
_cell.angle_gamma   90.00
#
_symmetry.space_group_name_H-M   'P 1'
#
loop_
_entity.id
_entity.type
_entity.pdbx_description
1 polymer ?
#
loop_
_entity_poly.entity_id
_entity_poly.type
_entity_poly.pdbx_seq_one_letter_code
_entity_poly.pdbx_strand_id
1 'polypeptide(L)'
;EVKQVVVLDWDDCLRDEKGLNYKLMHNALAIAAREHASTLPELGDAVAVLHSKLNDAGPVDDEAPLLMKNQKDFSSYLMGRPSIYKRHIIEDFVRKMLPGISEHKAASINNAVYSNFVREYKRLVKPEISKKNYSRDVPFPDIELSLLPGAKEILEKSRNANSRVILISNRGHGDLENEINHLGMMHYFDVVSGAEEVTLEKSHFPPSQMPEDLQKRLINSLNGSDEEALRATLSETAIYAHPDSTAIGRIDKKPDSTRLAESLERLSV
;
A
#
# COMPACT_ATOMS: atom_id res chain seq x y z
N GLU A 1 -22.95 14.08 28.22
CA GLU A 1 -21.77 13.40 28.77
C GLU A 1 -21.52 12.15 27.94
N VAL A 2 -20.31 11.96 27.40
CA VAL A 2 -19.95 10.77 26.60
C VAL A 2 -19.80 9.59 27.56
N LYS A 3 -20.47 8.46 27.27
CA LYS A 3 -20.45 7.27 28.15
C LYS A 3 -19.59 6.14 27.61
N GLN A 4 -19.27 6.17 26.32
CA GLN A 4 -18.54 5.10 25.66
C GLN A 4 -17.75 5.63 24.45
N VAL A 5 -16.53 5.11 24.28
CA VAL A 5 -15.73 5.25 23.06
C VAL A 5 -15.67 3.90 22.36
N VAL A 6 -15.99 3.88 21.07
CA VAL A 6 -15.89 2.71 20.19
C VAL A 6 -14.72 2.92 19.25
N VAL A 7 -13.76 2.00 19.26
CA VAL A 7 -12.61 2.03 18.34
C VAL A 7 -12.78 0.93 17.31
N LEU A 8 -12.74 1.28 16.03
CA LEU A 8 -12.90 0.35 14.92
C LEU A 8 -11.66 0.33 14.05
N ASP A 9 -11.23 -0.88 13.67
CA ASP A 9 -10.18 -1.08 12.68
C ASP A 9 -10.80 -1.05 11.28
N TRP A 10 -10.34 -0.13 10.43
CA TRP A 10 -10.88 0.02 9.09
C TRP A 10 -10.64 -1.22 8.23
N ASP A 11 -9.50 -1.90 8.43
CA ASP A 11 -9.16 -3.07 7.62
C ASP A 11 -10.11 -4.26 7.93
N ASP A 12 -10.71 -4.29 9.13
CA ASP A 12 -11.76 -5.25 9.51
C ASP A 12 -13.14 -4.91 8.92
N CYS A 13 -13.33 -3.69 8.41
CA CYS A 13 -14.61 -3.26 7.83
C CYS A 13 -14.70 -3.55 6.32
N LEU A 14 -13.57 -3.76 5.65
CA LEU A 14 -13.49 -3.92 4.20
C LEU A 14 -13.70 -5.36 3.76
N ARG A 15 -14.52 -5.55 2.71
CA ARG A 15 -14.69 -6.85 2.08
C ARG A 15 -13.52 -7.14 1.16
N ASP A 16 -12.90 -8.30 1.39
CA ASP A 16 -11.91 -8.90 0.49
C ASP A 16 -10.81 -7.91 0.05
N GLU A 17 -10.22 -7.19 1.01
CA GLU A 17 -9.14 -6.23 0.76
C GLU A 17 -7.95 -6.87 0.02
N LYS A 18 -7.71 -8.16 0.27
CA LYS A 18 -6.60 -8.93 -0.29
C LYS A 18 -6.90 -9.27 -1.76
N GLY A 19 -8.12 -9.68 -2.08
CA GLY A 19 -8.59 -9.81 -3.45
C GLY A 19 -8.64 -8.49 -4.21
N LEU A 20 -8.95 -7.37 -3.55
CA LEU A 20 -8.84 -6.04 -4.14
C LEU A 20 -7.38 -5.73 -4.55
N ASN A 21 -6.43 -5.94 -3.63
CA ASN A 21 -5.01 -5.74 -3.91
C ASN A 21 -4.51 -6.63 -5.06
N TYR A 22 -4.97 -7.89 -5.12
CA TYR A 22 -4.68 -8.81 -6.22
C TYR A 22 -5.09 -8.23 -7.57
N LYS A 23 -6.35 -7.83 -7.72
CA LYS A 23 -6.89 -7.28 -8.98
C LYS A 23 -6.17 -6.00 -9.39
N LEU A 24 -5.92 -5.09 -8.45
CA LEU A 24 -5.19 -3.86 -8.70
C LEU A 24 -3.75 -4.09 -9.13
N MET A 25 -3.06 -5.11 -8.58
CA MET A 25 -1.71 -5.48 -9.00
C MET A 25 -1.66 -5.97 -10.45
N HIS A 26 -2.60 -6.81 -10.85
CA HIS A 26 -2.71 -7.26 -12.25
C HIS A 26 -2.96 -6.09 -13.20
N ASN A 27 -3.87 -5.19 -12.85
CA ASN A 27 -4.10 -3.98 -13.66
C ASN A 27 -2.85 -3.10 -13.72
N ALA A 28 -2.16 -2.90 -12.60
CA ALA A 28 -0.93 -2.11 -12.55
C ALA A 28 0.18 -2.69 -13.43
N LEU A 29 0.35 -4.02 -13.43
CA LEU A 29 1.27 -4.73 -14.31
C LEU A 29 0.91 -4.53 -15.78
N ALA A 30 -0.36 -4.72 -16.14
CA ALA A 30 -0.84 -4.53 -17.52
C ALA A 30 -0.60 -3.10 -18.02
N ILE A 31 -0.90 -2.10 -17.17
CA ILE A 31 -0.70 -0.70 -17.50
C ILE A 31 0.79 -0.38 -17.61
N ALA A 32 1.62 -0.81 -16.66
CA ALA A 32 3.05 -0.56 -16.67
C ALA A 32 3.73 -1.20 -17.90
N ALA A 33 3.36 -2.43 -18.26
CA ALA A 33 3.86 -3.10 -19.46
C ALA A 33 3.56 -2.29 -20.73
N ARG A 34 2.35 -1.72 -20.84
CA ARG A 34 1.94 -0.91 -21.99
C ARG A 34 2.62 0.46 -22.01
N GLU A 35 2.64 1.17 -20.87
CA GLU A 35 3.24 2.51 -20.77
C GLU A 35 4.76 2.49 -21.00
N HIS A 36 5.42 1.40 -20.63
CA HIS A 36 6.87 1.25 -20.71
C HIS A 36 7.33 0.28 -21.81
N ALA A 37 6.48 -0.06 -22.79
CA ALA A 37 6.79 -1.07 -23.80
C ALA A 37 8.09 -0.79 -24.58
N SER A 38 8.46 0.48 -24.79
CA SER A 38 9.70 0.86 -25.48
C SER A 38 10.96 0.78 -24.60
N THR A 39 10.80 0.90 -23.28
CA THR A 39 11.92 1.00 -22.32
C THR A 39 12.12 -0.26 -21.49
N LEU A 40 11.06 -1.04 -21.28
CA LEU A 40 11.00 -2.25 -20.45
C LEU A 40 10.22 -3.37 -21.18
N PRO A 41 10.63 -3.78 -22.40
CA PRO A 41 9.89 -4.78 -23.18
C PRO A 41 9.75 -6.13 -22.46
N GLU A 42 10.73 -6.51 -21.63
CA GLU A 42 10.74 -7.77 -20.88
C GLU A 42 9.56 -7.87 -19.89
N LEU A 43 9.06 -6.71 -19.40
CA LEU A 43 7.86 -6.66 -18.57
C LEU A 43 6.62 -7.09 -19.35
N GLY A 44 6.52 -6.72 -20.63
CA GLY A 44 5.41 -7.12 -21.49
C GLY A 44 5.31 -8.63 -21.66
N ASP A 45 6.45 -9.29 -21.92
CA ASP A 45 6.51 -10.74 -22.08
C ASP A 45 6.14 -11.46 -20.77
N ALA A 46 6.66 -11.02 -19.63
CA ALA A 46 6.32 -11.59 -18.33
C ALA A 46 4.83 -11.43 -17.99
N VAL A 47 4.24 -10.27 -18.32
CA VAL A 47 2.81 -10.01 -18.10
C VAL A 47 1.94 -10.84 -19.04
N ALA A 48 2.37 -11.10 -20.28
CA ALA A 48 1.66 -11.99 -21.17
C ALA A 48 1.60 -13.43 -20.61
N VAL A 49 2.70 -13.94 -20.06
CA VAL A 49 2.74 -15.25 -19.40
C VAL A 49 1.82 -15.28 -18.17
N LEU A 50 1.87 -14.23 -17.33
CA LEU A 50 0.99 -14.08 -16.17
C LEU A 50 -0.49 -14.18 -16.56
N HIS A 51 -0.92 -13.43 -17.58
CA HIS A 51 -2.32 -13.42 -18.01
C HIS A 51 -2.74 -14.71 -18.71
N SER A 52 -1.85 -15.37 -19.45
CA SER A 52 -2.14 -16.70 -19.98
C SER A 52 -2.45 -17.70 -18.87
N LYS A 53 -1.76 -17.59 -17.74
CA LYS A 53 -1.94 -18.48 -16.59
C LYS A 53 -3.16 -18.14 -15.74
N LEU A 54 -3.57 -16.87 -15.69
CA LEU A 54 -4.84 -16.47 -15.08
C LEU A 54 -6.05 -17.18 -15.71
N ASN A 55 -5.98 -17.42 -17.03
CA ASN A 55 -7.06 -18.06 -17.80
C ASN A 55 -7.01 -19.59 -17.78
N ASP A 56 -5.94 -20.18 -17.21
CA ASP A 56 -5.72 -21.61 -17.17
C ASP A 56 -6.03 -22.12 -15.76
N ALA A 57 -7.03 -22.99 -15.60
CA ALA A 57 -7.50 -23.47 -14.28
C ALA A 57 -6.56 -24.51 -13.64
N GLY A 58 -5.35 -24.68 -14.18
CA GLY A 58 -4.36 -25.62 -13.67
C GLY A 58 -3.74 -25.18 -12.34
N PRO A 59 -3.26 -26.13 -11.53
CA PRO A 59 -2.50 -25.80 -10.32
C PRO A 59 -1.22 -25.05 -10.68
N VAL A 60 -0.96 -23.98 -9.94
CA VAL A 60 0.26 -23.17 -10.07
C VAL A 60 1.24 -23.62 -9.00
N ASP A 61 2.45 -23.96 -9.45
CA ASP A 61 3.56 -24.40 -8.60
C ASP A 61 3.82 -23.42 -7.43
N ASP A 62 4.34 -23.92 -6.32
CA ASP A 62 4.67 -23.11 -5.15
C ASP A 62 5.85 -22.17 -5.39
N GLU A 63 6.72 -22.53 -6.34
CA GLU A 63 7.82 -21.67 -6.79
C GLU A 63 7.36 -20.55 -7.73
N ALA A 64 6.14 -20.61 -8.28
CA ALA A 64 5.63 -19.55 -9.13
C ALA A 64 5.46 -18.23 -8.36
N PRO A 65 5.53 -17.08 -9.04
CA PRO A 65 5.15 -15.80 -8.46
C PRO A 65 3.80 -15.85 -7.76
N LEU A 66 3.69 -15.15 -6.65
CA LEU A 66 2.42 -15.09 -5.90
C LEU A 66 1.25 -14.58 -6.76
N LEU A 67 1.49 -13.63 -7.66
CA LEU A 67 0.48 -13.10 -8.58
C LEU A 67 0.02 -14.11 -9.64
N MET A 68 0.75 -15.21 -9.86
CA MET A 68 0.29 -16.25 -10.77
C MET A 68 -0.74 -17.18 -10.10
N LYS A 69 -0.80 -17.23 -8.78
CA LYS A 69 -1.82 -17.99 -8.06
C LYS A 69 -3.18 -17.29 -8.22
N ASN A 70 -4.27 -18.05 -8.20
CA ASN A 70 -5.61 -17.46 -8.27
C ASN A 70 -5.91 -16.56 -7.04
N GLN A 71 -6.92 -15.70 -7.14
CA GLN A 71 -7.28 -14.73 -6.09
C GLN A 71 -7.52 -15.39 -4.71
N LYS A 72 -8.10 -16.58 -4.66
CA LYS A 72 -8.39 -17.29 -3.41
C LYS A 72 -7.10 -17.75 -2.73
N ASP A 73 -6.19 -18.34 -3.49
CA ASP A 73 -4.92 -18.83 -2.99
C ASP A 73 -3.98 -17.68 -2.62
N PHE A 74 -3.98 -16.61 -3.42
CA PHE A 74 -3.30 -15.35 -3.10
C PHE A 74 -3.76 -14.81 -1.73
N SER A 75 -5.07 -14.70 -1.53
CA SER A 75 -5.63 -14.14 -0.29
C SER A 75 -5.31 -15.01 0.92
N SER A 76 -5.44 -16.34 0.77
CA SER A 76 -5.12 -17.31 1.82
C SER A 76 -3.64 -17.25 2.23
N TYR A 77 -2.75 -17.08 1.25
CA TYR A 77 -1.31 -16.95 1.48
C TYR A 77 -0.97 -15.68 2.27
N LEU A 78 -1.58 -14.54 1.92
CA LEU A 78 -1.34 -13.27 2.63
C LEU A 78 -1.90 -13.27 4.06
N MET A 79 -2.98 -14.01 4.33
CA MET A 79 -3.49 -14.17 5.71
C MET A 79 -2.46 -14.82 6.63
N GLY A 80 -1.63 -15.73 6.12
CA GLY A 80 -0.58 -16.40 6.89
C GLY A 80 0.77 -15.68 6.91
N ARG A 81 0.93 -14.60 6.13
CA ARG A 81 2.24 -13.94 5.91
C ARG A 81 2.10 -12.41 5.88
N PRO A 82 2.08 -11.76 7.05
CA PRO A 82 1.90 -10.31 7.15
C PRO A 82 3.11 -9.50 6.66
N SER A 83 4.24 -10.08 6.27
CA SER A 83 5.36 -9.30 5.71
C SER A 83 5.22 -9.02 4.20
N ILE A 84 4.26 -9.65 3.52
CA ILE A 84 4.17 -9.64 2.06
C ILE A 84 3.12 -8.61 1.64
N TYR A 85 3.51 -7.33 1.69
CA TYR A 85 2.67 -6.21 1.28
C TYR A 85 3.16 -5.54 0.00
N LYS A 86 2.18 -5.00 -0.76
CA LYS A 86 2.25 -4.27 -2.04
C LYS A 86 3.56 -4.38 -2.83
N ARG A 87 4.64 -3.74 -2.37
CA ARG A 87 5.94 -3.71 -3.06
C ARG A 87 6.63 -5.08 -3.14
N HIS A 88 6.62 -5.86 -2.06
CA HIS A 88 7.24 -7.19 -2.00
C HIS A 88 6.58 -8.19 -2.96
N ILE A 89 5.29 -8.00 -3.27
CA ILE A 89 4.55 -8.83 -4.23
C ILE A 89 5.07 -8.60 -5.65
N ILE A 90 5.36 -7.34 -6.00
CA ILE A 90 5.93 -6.96 -7.29
C ILE A 90 7.38 -7.47 -7.37
N GLU A 91 8.15 -7.31 -6.30
CA GLU A 91 9.52 -7.82 -6.22
C GLU A 91 9.59 -9.34 -6.37
N ASP A 92 8.68 -10.09 -5.74
CA ASP A 92 8.56 -11.53 -5.93
C ASP A 92 8.29 -11.89 -7.39
N PHE A 93 7.35 -11.17 -8.03
CA PHE A 93 7.04 -11.35 -9.45
C PHE A 93 8.23 -11.08 -10.35
N VAL A 94 8.90 -9.93 -10.21
CA VAL A 94 10.05 -9.55 -11.03
C VAL A 94 11.19 -10.55 -10.85
N ARG A 95 11.50 -10.92 -9.61
CA ARG A 95 12.58 -11.87 -9.30
C ARG A 95 12.34 -13.24 -9.95
N LYS A 96 11.11 -13.74 -9.89
CA LYS A 96 10.76 -15.08 -10.38
C LYS A 96 10.52 -15.15 -11.88
N MET A 97 9.93 -14.11 -12.48
CA MET A 97 9.62 -14.09 -13.91
C MET A 97 10.77 -13.59 -14.78
N LEU A 98 11.69 -12.79 -14.23
CA LEU A 98 12.78 -12.18 -14.97
C LEU A 98 14.16 -12.54 -14.35
N PRO A 99 14.49 -13.83 -14.18
CA PRO A 99 15.76 -14.25 -13.57
C PRO A 99 16.92 -13.92 -14.51
N GLY A 100 17.61 -12.81 -14.26
CA GLY A 100 18.73 -12.33 -15.09
C GLY A 100 18.63 -10.87 -15.49
N ILE A 101 17.53 -10.20 -15.15
CA ILE A 101 17.46 -8.75 -15.31
C ILE A 101 18.40 -8.05 -14.32
N SER A 102 19.03 -6.94 -14.72
CA SER A 102 19.91 -6.18 -13.83
C SER A 102 19.13 -5.55 -12.68
N GLU A 103 19.78 -5.37 -11.53
CA GLU A 103 19.15 -4.76 -10.34
C GLU A 103 18.54 -3.39 -10.65
N HIS A 104 19.23 -2.55 -11.43
CA HIS A 104 18.73 -1.25 -11.86
C HIS A 104 17.43 -1.37 -12.67
N LYS A 105 17.36 -2.31 -13.62
CA LYS A 105 16.15 -2.55 -14.41
C LYS A 105 15.04 -3.16 -13.55
N ALA A 106 15.35 -4.10 -12.65
CA ALA A 106 14.38 -4.65 -11.69
C ALA A 106 13.75 -3.55 -10.83
N ALA A 107 14.58 -2.64 -10.29
CA ALA A 107 14.11 -1.49 -9.52
C ALA A 107 13.22 -0.56 -10.37
N SER A 108 13.57 -0.33 -11.63
CA SER A 108 12.77 0.46 -12.58
C SER A 108 11.40 -0.17 -12.83
N ILE A 109 11.32 -1.48 -13.03
CA ILE A 109 10.06 -2.22 -13.17
C ILE A 109 9.25 -2.12 -11.88
N ASN A 110 9.87 -2.42 -10.73
CA ASN A 110 9.20 -2.37 -9.43
C ASN A 110 8.57 -1.00 -9.17
N ASN A 111 9.30 0.08 -9.45
CA ASN A 111 8.82 1.46 -9.31
C ASN A 111 7.70 1.79 -10.29
N ALA A 112 7.81 1.37 -11.56
CA ALA A 112 6.79 1.61 -12.58
C ALA A 112 5.46 0.93 -12.23
N VAL A 113 5.53 -0.34 -11.81
CA VAL A 113 4.35 -1.12 -11.39
C VAL A 113 3.77 -0.57 -10.10
N TYR A 114 4.60 -0.27 -9.10
CA TYR A 114 4.11 0.28 -7.83
C TYR A 114 3.45 1.66 -8.00
N SER A 115 4.04 2.54 -8.82
CA SER A 115 3.45 3.85 -9.13
C SER A 115 2.09 3.70 -9.81
N ASN A 116 1.97 2.74 -10.73
CA ASN A 116 0.72 2.39 -11.37
C ASN A 116 -0.32 1.83 -10.39
N PHE A 117 0.10 0.95 -9.49
CA PHE A 117 -0.75 0.42 -8.43
C PHE A 117 -1.32 1.54 -7.55
N VAL A 118 -0.48 2.47 -7.07
CA VAL A 118 -0.92 3.61 -6.25
C VAL A 118 -1.87 4.51 -7.03
N ARG A 119 -1.58 4.75 -8.32
CA ARG A 119 -2.41 5.57 -9.20
C ARG A 119 -3.79 4.96 -9.42
N GLU A 120 -3.86 3.66 -9.68
CA GLU A 120 -5.12 2.92 -9.83
C GLU A 120 -5.91 2.89 -8.52
N TYR A 121 -5.23 2.66 -7.38
CA TYR A 121 -5.85 2.73 -6.06
C TYR A 121 -6.49 4.10 -5.79
N LYS A 122 -5.74 5.18 -5.99
CA LYS A 122 -6.24 6.55 -5.80
C LYS A 122 -7.38 6.89 -6.76
N ARG A 123 -7.39 6.32 -7.97
CA ARG A 123 -8.50 6.49 -8.92
C ARG A 123 -9.76 5.74 -8.47
N LEU A 124 -9.61 4.55 -7.90
CA LEU A 124 -10.74 3.74 -7.41
C LEU A 124 -11.59 4.51 -6.40
N VAL A 125 -10.93 5.21 -5.48
CA VAL A 125 -11.57 5.96 -4.38
C VAL A 125 -11.96 7.40 -4.77
N LYS A 126 -11.67 7.83 -6.01
CA LYS A 126 -12.12 9.15 -6.50
C LYS A 126 -13.61 9.15 -6.87
N PRO A 127 -14.29 10.30 -6.83
CA PRO A 127 -15.70 10.44 -7.23
C PRO A 127 -15.95 9.97 -8.67
N GLU A 128 -17.10 9.32 -8.92
CA GLU A 128 -17.47 8.70 -10.22
C GLU A 128 -17.36 9.63 -11.43
N ILE A 129 -17.57 10.94 -11.24
CA ILE A 129 -17.46 11.96 -12.29
C ILE A 129 -16.07 11.92 -12.96
N SER A 130 -15.04 11.48 -12.22
CA SER A 130 -13.66 11.34 -12.69
C SER A 130 -13.30 9.97 -13.28
N LYS A 131 -14.22 8.98 -13.24
CA LYS A 131 -13.98 7.60 -13.73
C LYS A 131 -14.36 7.39 -15.21
N LYS A 132 -14.95 8.39 -15.88
CA LYS A 132 -15.49 8.30 -17.25
C LYS A 132 -14.48 7.92 -18.35
N ASN A 133 -13.18 7.99 -18.08
CA ASN A 133 -12.11 7.66 -19.04
C ASN A 133 -11.37 6.36 -18.68
N TYR A 134 -11.99 5.44 -17.92
CA TYR A 134 -11.32 4.19 -17.58
C TYR A 134 -11.05 3.36 -18.83
N SER A 135 -9.78 2.96 -19.00
CA SER A 135 -9.42 1.99 -20.02
C SER A 135 -10.07 0.66 -19.64
N ARG A 136 -11.06 0.21 -20.42
CA ARG A 136 -11.59 -1.16 -20.32
C ARG A 136 -10.54 -2.23 -20.68
N ASP A 137 -9.38 -1.80 -21.18
CA ASP A 137 -8.26 -2.65 -21.57
C ASP A 137 -7.31 -2.91 -20.38
N VAL A 138 -7.87 -3.53 -19.34
CA VAL A 138 -7.16 -4.08 -18.18
C VAL A 138 -7.76 -5.44 -17.79
N PRO A 139 -7.02 -6.32 -17.10
CA PRO A 139 -7.53 -7.64 -16.72
C PRO A 139 -8.78 -7.61 -15.83
N PHE A 140 -8.87 -6.63 -14.93
CA PHE A 140 -9.98 -6.50 -14.00
C PHE A 140 -10.62 -5.10 -14.08
N PRO A 141 -11.57 -4.86 -15.01
CA PRO A 141 -12.15 -3.53 -15.19
C PRO A 141 -13.15 -3.15 -14.09
N ASP A 142 -13.82 -4.13 -13.48
CA ASP A 142 -14.94 -3.91 -12.54
C ASP A 142 -14.47 -4.03 -11.08
N ILE A 143 -13.36 -3.36 -10.75
CA ILE A 143 -12.85 -3.33 -9.37
C ILE A 143 -13.67 -2.34 -8.54
N GLU A 144 -14.14 -2.80 -7.38
CA GLU A 144 -14.88 -1.98 -6.42
C GLU A 144 -14.34 -2.16 -5.00
N LEU A 145 -14.33 -1.06 -4.25
CA LEU A 145 -14.13 -1.09 -2.81
C LEU A 145 -15.51 -1.29 -2.15
N SER A 146 -15.64 -2.28 -1.26
CA SER A 146 -16.91 -2.55 -0.59
C SER A 146 -16.70 -2.96 0.87
N LEU A 147 -17.74 -2.79 1.68
CA LEU A 147 -17.76 -3.21 3.08
C LEU A 147 -18.10 -4.69 3.23
N LEU A 148 -17.68 -5.28 4.34
CA LEU A 148 -18.21 -6.57 4.77
C LEU A 148 -19.73 -6.48 5.01
N PRO A 149 -20.50 -7.53 4.67
CA PRO A 149 -21.90 -7.62 5.08
C PRO A 149 -22.05 -7.43 6.59
N GLY A 150 -22.95 -6.56 7.03
CA GLY A 150 -23.15 -6.26 8.45
C GLY A 150 -22.28 -5.13 9.02
N ALA A 151 -21.19 -4.73 8.32
CA ALA A 151 -20.30 -3.69 8.83
C ALA A 151 -21.00 -2.33 8.93
N LYS A 152 -21.85 -1.99 7.96
CA LYS A 152 -22.64 -0.75 7.97
C LYS A 152 -23.62 -0.73 9.14
N GLU A 153 -24.30 -1.84 9.38
CA GLU A 153 -25.28 -1.98 10.46
C GLU A 153 -24.60 -1.92 11.84
N ILE A 154 -23.38 -2.44 11.97
CA ILE A 154 -22.56 -2.29 13.18
C ILE A 154 -22.22 -0.81 13.38
N LEU A 155 -21.72 -0.14 12.35
CA LEU A 155 -21.36 1.28 12.40
C LEU A 155 -22.54 2.18 12.77
N GLU A 156 -23.71 1.92 12.20
CA GLU A 156 -24.95 2.61 12.52
C GLU A 156 -25.34 2.46 13.99
N LYS A 157 -25.18 1.27 14.57
CA LYS A 157 -25.48 1.02 15.99
C LYS A 157 -24.42 1.58 16.92
N SER A 158 -23.16 1.60 16.50
CA SER A 158 -22.04 2.11 17.28
C SER A 158 -22.14 3.61 17.51
N ARG A 159 -22.79 4.36 16.61
CA ARG A 159 -22.96 5.81 16.71
C ARG A 159 -24.31 6.17 17.33
N ASN A 160 -24.29 6.70 18.56
CA ASN A 160 -25.47 7.23 19.23
C ASN A 160 -25.11 8.45 20.08
N ALA A 161 -26.11 9.11 20.68
CA ALA A 161 -25.91 10.34 21.46
C ALA A 161 -24.92 10.19 22.64
N ASN A 162 -24.73 8.97 23.15
CA ASN A 162 -23.87 8.67 24.29
C ASN A 162 -22.53 8.02 23.90
N SER A 163 -22.30 7.74 22.63
CA SER A 163 -21.06 7.13 22.14
C SER A 163 -20.28 8.07 21.21
N ARG A 164 -18.97 7.85 21.16
CA ARG A 164 -18.09 8.41 20.14
C ARG A 164 -17.39 7.28 19.40
N VAL A 165 -17.25 7.40 18.07
CA VAL A 165 -16.67 6.37 17.22
C VAL A 165 -15.36 6.89 16.64
N ILE A 166 -14.27 6.19 16.94
CA ILE A 166 -12.93 6.43 16.42
C ILE A 166 -12.60 5.34 15.41
N LEU A 167 -12.20 5.74 14.22
CA LEU A 167 -11.66 4.83 13.21
C LEU A 167 -10.14 4.87 13.22
N ILE A 168 -9.51 3.70 13.25
CA ILE A 168 -8.06 3.53 13.11
C ILE A 168 -7.75 2.69 11.87
N SER A 169 -6.61 2.97 11.23
CA SER A 169 -6.09 2.13 10.15
C SER A 169 -4.57 2.27 10.02
N ASN A 170 -3.91 1.22 9.53
CA ASN A 170 -2.53 1.29 9.07
C ASN A 170 -2.38 2.09 7.76
N ARG A 171 -3.49 2.45 7.11
CA ARG A 171 -3.49 3.25 5.88
C ARG A 171 -3.09 4.68 6.17
N GLY A 172 -2.40 5.30 5.20
CA GLY A 172 -2.08 6.72 5.25
C GLY A 172 -3.35 7.55 5.45
N HIS A 173 -3.30 8.55 6.32
CA HIS A 173 -4.49 9.31 6.72
C HIS A 173 -5.30 9.86 5.54
N GLY A 174 -4.64 10.45 4.53
CA GLY A 174 -5.34 10.96 3.35
C GLY A 174 -5.95 9.86 2.46
N ASP A 175 -5.32 8.69 2.35
CA ASP A 175 -5.90 7.56 1.63
C ASP A 175 -7.15 7.04 2.36
N LEU A 176 -7.08 6.94 3.69
CA LEU A 176 -8.18 6.52 4.56
C LEU A 176 -9.41 7.44 4.44
N GLU A 177 -9.23 8.76 4.49
CA GLU A 177 -10.33 9.71 4.31
C GLU A 177 -10.98 9.58 2.93
N ASN A 178 -10.19 9.38 1.88
CA ASN A 178 -10.71 9.19 0.52
C ASN A 178 -11.56 7.92 0.42
N GLU A 179 -11.16 6.82 1.05
CA GLU A 179 -11.93 5.57 1.07
C GLU A 179 -13.27 5.72 1.79
N ILE A 180 -13.26 6.31 2.97
CA ILE A 180 -14.47 6.53 3.78
C ILE A 180 -15.42 7.46 3.04
N ASN A 181 -14.90 8.52 2.44
CA ASN A 181 -15.68 9.45 1.64
C ASN A 181 -16.25 8.78 0.38
N HIS A 182 -15.46 7.93 -0.29
CA HIS A 182 -15.91 7.15 -1.44
C HIS A 182 -17.11 6.24 -1.09
N LEU A 183 -17.10 5.64 0.09
CA LEU A 183 -18.19 4.82 0.59
C LEU A 183 -19.35 5.64 1.20
N GLY A 184 -19.22 6.98 1.26
CA GLY A 184 -20.23 7.88 1.81
C GLY A 184 -20.35 7.81 3.34
N MET A 185 -19.27 7.44 4.05
CA MET A 185 -19.33 7.01 5.45
C MET A 185 -18.72 8.00 6.45
N MET A 186 -18.22 9.15 6.00
CA MET A 186 -17.52 10.10 6.88
C MET A 186 -18.34 10.50 8.11
N HIS A 187 -19.66 10.55 7.97
CA HIS A 187 -20.58 10.93 9.03
C HIS A 187 -20.77 9.88 10.15
N TYR A 188 -20.22 8.67 10.00
CA TYR A 188 -20.26 7.62 11.02
C TYR A 188 -19.14 7.74 12.06
N PHE A 189 -18.12 8.55 11.79
CA PHE A 189 -16.92 8.64 12.61
C PHE A 189 -16.77 10.04 13.20
N ASP A 190 -16.47 10.11 14.50
CA ASP A 190 -16.13 11.38 15.15
C ASP A 190 -14.64 11.70 14.97
N VAL A 191 -13.79 10.67 14.86
CA VAL A 191 -12.36 10.78 14.57
C VAL A 191 -11.96 9.73 13.53
N VAL A 192 -11.15 10.14 12.56
CA VAL A 192 -10.46 9.27 11.60
C VAL A 192 -8.95 9.39 11.83
N SER A 193 -8.29 8.26 12.15
CA SER A 193 -6.85 8.22 12.44
C SER A 193 -6.16 7.16 11.57
N GLY A 194 -5.44 7.62 10.56
CA GLY A 194 -4.58 6.78 9.74
C GLY A 194 -3.11 6.94 10.13
N ALA A 195 -2.25 6.09 9.57
CA ALA A 195 -0.80 6.24 9.66
C ALA A 195 -0.36 7.61 9.10
N GLU A 196 0.67 8.19 9.72
CA GLU A 196 1.27 9.43 9.23
C GLU A 196 1.95 9.19 7.88
N GLU A 197 1.66 10.06 6.91
CA GLU A 197 2.51 10.17 5.74
C GLU A 197 3.71 11.03 6.12
N VAL A 198 4.83 10.40 6.47
CA VAL A 198 6.11 11.10 6.59
C VAL A 198 6.53 11.52 5.19
N THR A 199 6.14 12.73 4.81
CA THR A 199 6.58 13.39 3.59
C THR A 199 7.83 14.20 3.94
N LEU A 200 9.01 13.65 3.63
CA LEU A 200 10.21 14.47 3.61
C LEU A 200 10.08 15.44 2.43
N GLU A 201 10.10 16.75 2.70
CA GLU A 201 10.14 17.77 1.66
C GLU A 201 11.30 17.50 0.70
N LYS A 202 11.07 17.72 -0.59
CA LYS A 202 12.12 17.73 -1.61
C LYS A 202 13.23 18.66 -1.14
N SER A 203 14.38 18.11 -0.79
CA SER A 203 15.59 18.94 -0.73
C SER A 203 15.87 19.37 -2.18
N HIS A 204 15.83 20.67 -2.46
CA HIS A 204 16.16 21.25 -3.77
C HIS A 204 17.65 21.11 -4.13
N PHE A 205 18.41 20.31 -3.38
CA PHE A 205 19.83 20.13 -3.60
C PHE A 205 20.06 19.05 -4.66
N PRO A 206 20.98 19.29 -5.61
CA PRO A 206 21.43 18.24 -6.53
C PRO A 206 21.99 17.06 -5.74
N PRO A 207 22.03 15.83 -6.32
CA PRO A 207 22.53 14.64 -5.66
C PRO A 207 23.92 14.88 -5.04
N SER A 208 23.95 15.17 -3.75
CA SER A 208 25.17 15.34 -2.97
C SER A 208 25.65 13.96 -2.52
N GLN A 209 26.95 13.71 -2.61
CA GLN A 209 27.54 12.52 -2.00
C GLN A 209 27.29 12.52 -0.49
N MET A 210 26.98 11.35 0.06
CA MET A 210 26.80 11.17 1.50
C MET A 210 28.08 11.58 2.23
N PRO A 211 28.00 12.42 3.29
CA PRO A 211 29.16 12.79 4.09
C PRO A 211 29.89 11.55 4.67
N GLU A 212 31.23 11.52 4.62
CA GLU A 212 32.04 10.36 5.03
C GLU A 212 31.82 9.97 6.51
N ASP A 213 31.54 10.95 7.36
CA ASP A 213 31.21 10.79 8.77
C ASP A 213 29.87 10.09 8.96
N LEU A 214 28.87 10.41 8.13
CA LEU A 214 27.59 9.69 8.10
C LEU A 214 27.76 8.26 7.56
N GLN A 215 28.60 8.07 6.54
CA GLN A 215 28.90 6.73 6.01
C GLN A 215 29.60 5.85 7.05
N LYS A 216 30.55 6.38 7.82
CA LYS A 216 31.22 5.67 8.92
C LYS A 216 30.24 5.31 10.04
N ARG A 217 29.32 6.21 10.39
CA ARG A 217 28.25 5.93 11.37
C ARG A 217 27.35 4.80 10.88
N LEU A 218 26.94 4.83 9.61
CA LEU A 218 26.12 3.76 9.02
C LEU A 218 26.82 2.40 9.09
N ILE A 219 28.08 2.33 8.68
CA ILE A 219 28.87 1.09 8.74
C ILE A 219 29.00 0.59 10.18
N ASN A 220 29.24 1.47 11.14
CA ASN A 220 29.35 1.09 12.54
C ASN A 220 28.01 0.60 13.12
N SER A 221 26.91 1.28 12.79
CA SER A 221 25.57 0.90 13.23
C SER A 221 25.08 -0.40 12.59
N LEU A 222 25.43 -0.68 11.32
CA LEU A 222 25.13 -1.94 10.65
C LEU A 222 25.86 -3.14 11.25
N ASN A 223 27.05 -2.91 11.81
CA ASN A 223 27.85 -3.93 12.49
C ASN A 223 27.57 -4.02 14.00
N GLY A 224 26.69 -3.17 14.53
CA GLY A 224 26.29 -3.14 15.92
C GLY A 224 24.98 -3.87 16.18
N SER A 225 24.65 -4.08 17.45
CA SER A 225 23.37 -4.66 17.89
C SER A 225 22.35 -3.63 18.40
N ASP A 226 22.65 -2.34 18.24
CA ASP A 226 21.79 -1.23 18.66
C ASP A 226 20.84 -0.84 17.51
N GLU A 227 19.63 -1.42 17.55
CA GLU A 227 18.59 -1.19 16.54
C GLU A 227 18.08 0.26 16.53
N GLU A 228 18.12 0.97 17.66
CA GLU A 228 17.69 2.37 17.73
C GLU A 228 18.72 3.28 17.07
N ALA A 229 20.01 3.07 17.36
CA ALA A 229 21.10 3.78 16.70
C ALA A 229 21.15 3.48 15.19
N LEU A 230 20.87 2.23 14.79
CA LEU A 230 20.75 1.85 13.39
C LEU A 230 19.56 2.54 12.71
N ARG A 231 18.38 2.58 13.34
CA ARG A 231 17.19 3.25 12.80
C ARG A 231 17.40 4.77 12.67
N ALA A 232 18.03 5.41 13.65
CA ALA A 232 18.38 6.83 13.60
C ALA A 232 19.34 7.12 12.44
N THR A 233 20.41 6.34 12.33
CA THR A 233 21.42 6.50 11.28
C THR A 233 20.85 6.22 9.88
N LEU A 234 20.01 5.20 9.73
CA LEU A 234 19.31 4.92 8.47
C LEU A 234 18.41 6.08 8.05
N SER A 235 17.71 6.71 9.00
CA SER A 235 16.85 7.87 8.73
C SER A 235 17.65 9.07 8.24
N GLU A 236 18.84 9.33 8.81
CA GLU A 236 19.75 10.37 8.32
C GLU A 236 20.32 10.03 6.93
N THR A 237 20.59 8.76 6.64
CA THR A 237 21.15 8.34 5.33
C THR A 237 20.11 8.28 4.21
N ALA A 238 18.82 8.23 4.54
CA ALA A 238 17.73 8.03 3.61
C ALA A 238 17.69 9.08 2.49
N ILE A 239 18.06 10.33 2.80
CA ILE A 239 18.11 11.44 1.83
C ILE A 239 19.17 11.25 0.73
N TYR A 240 20.16 10.40 0.95
CA TYR A 240 21.26 10.13 0.01
C TYR A 240 21.07 8.81 -0.76
N ALA A 241 20.18 7.92 -0.31
CA ALA A 241 19.95 6.62 -0.94
C ALA A 241 19.15 6.74 -2.26
N HIS A 242 18.29 7.75 -2.37
CA HIS A 242 17.41 7.96 -3.52
C HIS A 242 17.31 9.44 -3.88
N PRO A 243 18.20 9.98 -4.74
CA PRO A 243 18.21 11.40 -5.09
C PRO A 243 16.93 11.89 -5.82
N ASP A 244 16.07 10.98 -6.28
CA ASP A 244 14.88 11.30 -7.07
C ASP A 244 13.55 10.75 -6.51
N SER A 245 13.48 10.23 -5.27
CA SER A 245 12.23 9.64 -4.76
C SER A 245 11.65 10.35 -3.54
N THR A 246 10.44 10.90 -3.70
CA THR A 246 9.61 11.48 -2.63
C THR A 246 8.92 10.43 -1.75
N ALA A 247 9.55 9.32 -1.41
CA ALA A 247 8.96 8.36 -0.48
C ALA A 247 9.99 7.38 0.11
N ILE A 248 10.24 7.48 1.41
CA ILE A 248 10.82 6.38 2.20
C ILE A 248 10.04 6.26 3.51
N GLY A 249 9.45 5.09 3.73
CA GLY A 249 8.98 4.64 5.05
C GLY A 249 7.46 4.69 5.30
N ARG A 250 6.66 3.85 4.62
CA ARG A 250 5.46 3.31 5.29
C ARG A 250 5.92 2.09 6.08
N ILE A 251 6.19 2.29 7.37
CA ILE A 251 6.22 1.16 8.29
C ILE A 251 4.75 0.91 8.62
N ASP A 252 4.26 -0.31 8.43
CA ASP A 252 2.94 -0.75 8.88
C ASP A 252 2.87 -0.66 10.42
N LYS A 253 2.79 0.56 10.94
CA LYS A 253 2.53 0.86 12.34
C LYS A 253 1.13 1.44 12.39
N LYS A 254 0.32 0.87 13.29
CA LYS A 254 -0.92 1.51 13.74
C LYS A 254 -0.60 2.96 14.14
N PRO A 255 -1.58 3.88 14.02
CA PRO A 255 -1.37 5.28 14.39
C PRO A 255 -0.66 5.38 15.74
N ASP A 256 0.33 6.27 15.85
CA ASP A 256 1.06 6.45 17.10
C ASP A 256 0.07 6.67 18.25
N SER A 257 0.33 5.99 19.36
CA SER A 257 -0.37 6.16 20.64
C SER A 257 -0.61 7.62 21.02
N THR A 258 0.32 8.52 20.71
CA THR A 258 0.17 9.98 20.94
C THR A 258 -0.97 10.58 20.13
N ARG A 259 -1.10 10.21 18.85
CA ARG A 259 -2.16 10.72 17.98
C ARG A 259 -3.53 10.16 18.35
N LEU A 260 -3.58 8.94 18.85
CA LEU A 260 -4.79 8.37 19.45
C LEU A 260 -5.16 9.11 20.74
N ALA A 261 -4.19 9.44 21.59
CA ALA A 261 -4.41 10.22 22.81
C ALA A 261 -4.93 11.63 22.51
N GLU A 262 -4.32 12.37 21.56
CA GLU A 262 -4.81 13.68 21.10
C GLU A 262 -6.24 13.60 20.55
N SER A 263 -6.56 12.52 19.85
CA SER A 263 -7.91 12.29 19.32
C SER A 263 -8.92 12.05 20.44
N LEU A 264 -8.54 11.31 21.48
CA LEU A 264 -9.35 11.09 22.67
C LEU A 264 -9.55 12.39 23.46
N GLU A 265 -8.51 13.22 23.61
CA GLU A 265 -8.60 14.54 24.24
C GLU A 265 -9.55 15.48 23.50
N ARG A 266 -9.50 15.51 22.16
CA ARG A 266 -10.45 16.30 21.33
C ARG A 266 -11.90 15.88 21.52
N LEU A 267 -12.15 14.62 21.87
CA LEU A 267 -13.50 14.11 22.13
C LEU A 267 -14.02 14.45 23.53
N SER A 268 -13.22 15.15 24.36
CA SER A 268 -13.56 15.53 25.73
C SER A 268 -14.01 14.33 26.58
N VAL A 269 -13.29 13.22 26.44
CA VAL A 269 -13.41 12.01 27.28
C VAL A 269 -12.43 12.13 28.43
#